data_AF-A0A814CE28-F1
#
_entry.id   AF-A0A814CE28-F1
#
_cell.length_a   1.000
_cell.length_b   1.000
_cell.length_c   1.000
_cell.angle_alpha   90.00
_cell.angle_beta   90.00
_cell.angle_gamma   90.00
#
_symmetry.space_group_name_H-M   'P 1'
#
loop_
_entity.id
_entity.type
_entity.pdbx_description
1 polymer ?
#
loop_
_entity_poly.entity_id
_entity_poly.type
_entity_poly.pdbx_seq_one_letter_code
_entity_poly.pdbx_strand_id
1 'polypeptide(L)'
;MFSTKKDFALLARQISLPTRETTKENSIPFLVDIYQVRLWKLIHSPEQTDLDDIAQEFQKSMFHSYQNQAALFQRLKHEMIGLYAKINAQDQTIVSLNRERFLLAKENAALKVKLSQSTSYQDDEIRENEQLETLQMIREMDKISILNEKLLVAQMSLLMDDDCTTQMAVEYCRNRLRDAKNYEITADKITRDGATIALYQSSLPLLHNGNQKNETLLFYSGHSDHIDIIANAGFTNEDFLYGSVGKGLYFHTNIKNLQKEKYLLCKVALGRIELISKPKTKSTITLKRNTEYDSVKILDMDINVDDEIVVFDSHLALPLFIITFE
;
A
#
# COMPACT_ATOMS: atom_id res chain seq x y z
N MET A 1 -2.94 -39.62 42.88
CA MET A 1 -2.12 -39.86 44.08
C MET A 1 -0.66 -39.88 43.66
N PHE A 2 0.07 -38.80 43.91
CA PHE A 2 1.54 -38.80 44.02
C PHE A 2 1.81 -38.27 45.43
N SER A 3 2.23 -39.12 46.35
CA SER A 3 2.14 -38.81 47.80
C SER A 3 3.46 -38.47 48.46
N THR A 4 4.58 -38.32 47.74
CA THR A 4 5.84 -38.00 48.41
C THR A 4 6.70 -36.96 47.68
N LYS A 5 7.39 -36.11 48.47
CA LYS A 5 8.39 -35.12 48.01
C LYS A 5 9.49 -35.72 47.10
N LYS A 6 9.71 -37.05 47.15
CA LYS A 6 10.68 -37.74 46.29
C LYS A 6 10.21 -37.89 44.84
N ASP A 7 8.91 -38.02 44.61
CA ASP A 7 8.35 -38.13 43.26
C ASP A 7 8.48 -36.80 42.50
N PHE A 8 8.44 -35.68 43.23
CA PHE A 8 8.66 -34.33 42.69
C PHE A 8 10.12 -34.02 42.38
N ALA A 9 11.08 -34.56 43.14
CA ALA A 9 12.52 -34.40 42.84
C ALA A 9 12.92 -35.17 41.57
N LEU A 10 12.20 -36.25 41.25
CA LEU A 10 12.35 -37.02 40.01
C LEU A 10 11.73 -36.28 38.81
N LEU A 11 10.57 -35.64 38.97
CA LEU A 11 9.97 -34.80 37.93
C LEU A 11 10.80 -33.53 37.66
N ALA A 12 11.31 -32.87 38.70
CA ALA A 12 12.17 -31.68 38.57
C ALA A 12 13.55 -32.01 37.97
N ARG A 13 14.05 -33.25 38.14
CA ARG A 13 15.26 -33.75 37.45
C ARG A 13 15.00 -34.13 35.98
N GLN A 14 13.80 -34.60 35.65
CA GLN A 14 13.43 -34.83 34.25
C GLN A 14 13.19 -33.53 33.47
N ILE A 15 12.98 -32.41 34.18
CA ILE A 15 12.77 -31.07 33.59
C ILE A 15 14.05 -30.22 33.66
N SER A 16 15.18 -30.74 34.17
CA SER A 16 16.45 -30.00 34.17
C SER A 16 17.09 -29.97 32.78
N LEU A 17 16.90 -28.83 32.11
CA LEU A 17 17.73 -28.17 31.09
C LEU A 17 18.25 -29.02 29.90
N PRO A 18 17.91 -28.65 28.66
CA PRO A 18 18.92 -28.66 27.61
C PRO A 18 19.97 -27.62 28.01
N THR A 19 21.17 -28.10 28.34
CA THR A 19 22.36 -27.28 28.39
C THR A 19 22.53 -26.55 27.07
N ARG A 20 22.70 -25.23 27.18
CA ARG A 20 23.42 -24.30 26.31
C ARG A 20 23.48 -24.67 24.83
N GLU A 21 22.95 -23.75 24.02
CA GLU A 21 22.95 -23.70 22.55
C GLU A 21 21.69 -24.28 21.93
N THR A 22 20.63 -23.47 21.88
CA THR A 22 19.71 -23.46 20.73
C THR A 22 18.84 -22.19 20.79
N THR A 23 19.10 -21.34 19.79
CA THR A 23 18.17 -20.45 19.06
C THR A 23 16.97 -19.83 19.78
N LYS A 24 17.00 -18.49 19.78
CA LYS A 24 15.89 -17.56 19.96
C LYS A 24 14.69 -17.93 19.06
N GLU A 25 13.74 -18.68 19.57
CA GLU A 25 12.35 -18.69 19.10
C GLU A 25 11.54 -19.47 20.14
N ASN A 26 10.36 -18.96 20.52
CA ASN A 26 9.47 -19.46 21.58
C ASN A 26 9.78 -18.98 23.01
N SER A 27 9.54 -17.70 23.27
CA SER A 27 9.47 -17.10 24.62
C SER A 27 8.06 -17.13 25.25
N ILE A 28 7.12 -17.88 24.66
CA ILE A 28 5.76 -18.08 25.21
C ILE A 28 5.69 -19.12 26.36
N PRO A 29 6.55 -20.16 26.48
CA PRO A 29 6.43 -21.15 27.56
C PRO A 29 6.64 -20.56 28.97
N PHE A 30 7.44 -19.49 29.08
CA PHE A 30 7.89 -18.97 30.37
C PHE A 30 6.78 -18.27 31.18
N LEU A 31 5.79 -17.68 30.50
CA LEU A 31 4.67 -17.02 31.17
C LEU A 31 3.70 -18.04 31.76
N VAL A 32 3.39 -19.10 31.00
CA VAL A 32 2.48 -20.17 31.44
C VAL A 32 3.01 -20.85 32.70
N ASP A 33 4.32 -21.11 32.78
CA ASP A 33 4.95 -21.76 33.92
C ASP A 33 4.93 -20.89 35.19
N ILE A 34 5.12 -19.57 35.07
CA ILE A 34 5.04 -18.64 36.21
C ILE A 34 3.61 -18.57 36.76
N TYR A 35 2.60 -18.57 35.89
CA TYR A 35 1.20 -18.52 36.30
C TYR A 35 0.75 -19.82 36.99
N GLN A 36 1.17 -20.98 36.49
CA GLN A 36 0.83 -22.26 37.09
C GLN A 36 1.48 -22.45 38.47
N VAL A 37 2.74 -22.06 38.64
CA VAL A 37 3.44 -22.17 39.94
C VAL A 37 2.86 -21.22 40.99
N ARG A 38 2.40 -20.02 40.59
CA ARG A 38 1.79 -19.04 41.51
C ARG A 38 0.35 -19.39 41.90
N LEU A 39 -0.48 -19.84 40.96
CA LEU A 39 -1.82 -20.38 41.24
C LEU A 39 -1.73 -21.59 42.18
N TRP A 40 -0.73 -22.45 41.99
CA TRP A 40 -0.52 -23.60 42.86
C TRP A 40 -0.16 -23.19 44.31
N LYS A 41 0.67 -22.16 44.52
CA LYS A 41 0.98 -21.62 45.87
C LYS A 41 -0.25 -21.05 46.57
N LEU A 42 -1.11 -20.33 45.85
CA LEU A 42 -2.38 -19.80 46.37
C LEU A 42 -3.34 -20.90 46.85
N ILE A 43 -3.38 -22.03 46.13
CA ILE A 43 -4.27 -23.14 46.46
C ILE A 43 -3.76 -23.94 47.67
N HIS A 44 -2.45 -23.98 47.92
CA HIS A 44 -1.84 -24.91 48.88
C HIS A 44 -1.24 -24.25 50.14
N SER A 45 -1.33 -22.94 50.31
CA SER A 45 -0.91 -22.24 51.55
C SER A 45 -1.85 -21.06 51.87
N PRO A 46 -3.08 -21.34 52.35
CA PRO A 46 -4.12 -20.32 52.56
C PRO A 46 -3.95 -19.50 53.86
N GLU A 47 -2.96 -19.79 54.71
CA GLU A 47 -2.76 -19.07 55.96
C GLU A 47 -1.89 -17.82 55.72
N GLN A 48 -2.51 -16.65 55.88
CA GLN A 48 -1.91 -15.29 55.89
C GLN A 48 -1.29 -14.81 54.58
N THR A 49 -2.04 -14.84 53.49
CA THR A 49 -1.73 -13.93 52.37
C THR A 49 -2.91 -12.99 52.19
N ASP A 50 -2.67 -11.71 52.42
CA ASP A 50 -3.66 -10.67 52.17
C ASP A 50 -3.97 -10.65 50.67
N LEU A 51 -5.24 -10.86 50.33
CA LEU A 51 -5.69 -10.95 48.94
C LEU A 51 -5.37 -9.65 48.19
N ASP A 52 -5.33 -8.53 48.90
CA ASP A 52 -5.00 -7.22 48.37
C ASP A 52 -3.52 -7.10 47.98
N ASP A 53 -2.61 -7.72 48.76
CA ASP A 53 -1.18 -7.75 48.44
C ASP A 53 -0.91 -8.59 47.17
N ILE A 54 -1.61 -9.72 47.03
CA ILE A 54 -1.52 -10.58 45.83
C ILE A 54 -2.06 -9.84 44.61
N ALA A 55 -3.20 -9.14 44.75
CA ALA A 55 -3.78 -8.36 43.67
C ALA A 55 -2.85 -7.22 43.22
N GLN A 56 -2.22 -6.52 44.17
CA GLN A 56 -1.23 -5.48 43.87
C GLN A 56 0.03 -6.05 43.19
N GLU A 57 0.56 -7.17 43.65
CA GLU A 57 1.73 -7.80 43.03
C GLU A 57 1.41 -8.28 41.61
N PHE A 58 0.22 -8.84 41.39
CA PHE A 58 -0.27 -9.23 40.07
C PHE A 58 -0.39 -8.02 39.13
N GLN A 59 -1.00 -6.92 39.60
CA GLN A 59 -1.13 -5.70 38.82
C GLN A 59 0.24 -5.13 38.43
N LYS A 60 1.20 -5.10 39.38
CA LYS A 60 2.60 -4.69 39.10
C LYS A 60 3.27 -5.60 38.08
N SER A 61 3.10 -6.92 38.20
CA SER A 61 3.67 -7.90 37.25
C SER A 61 3.10 -7.73 35.85
N MET A 62 1.77 -7.60 35.72
CA MET A 62 1.09 -7.36 34.44
C MET A 62 1.55 -6.05 33.81
N PHE A 63 1.60 -4.97 34.58
CA PHE A 63 2.08 -3.68 34.12
C PHE A 63 3.51 -3.75 33.59
N HIS A 64 4.39 -4.46 34.30
CA HIS A 64 5.78 -4.63 33.85
C HIS A 64 5.89 -5.48 32.57
N SER A 65 5.08 -6.53 32.44
CA SER A 65 4.97 -7.30 31.19
C SER A 65 4.49 -6.44 30.02
N TYR A 66 3.46 -5.60 30.22
CA TYR A 66 3.00 -4.67 29.20
C TYR A 66 4.06 -3.63 28.81
N GLN A 67 4.77 -3.06 29.78
CA GLN A 67 5.88 -2.13 29.50
C GLN A 67 6.98 -2.79 28.66
N ASN A 68 7.34 -4.04 28.99
CA ASN A 68 8.34 -4.78 28.22
C ASN A 68 7.86 -5.09 26.80
N GLN A 69 6.58 -5.46 26.62
CA GLN A 69 6.00 -5.64 25.29
C GLN A 69 5.99 -4.33 24.49
N ALA A 70 5.58 -3.22 25.11
CA ALA A 70 5.58 -1.90 24.47
C ALA A 70 7.00 -1.49 24.03
N ALA A 71 8.01 -1.74 24.87
CA ALA A 71 9.41 -1.48 24.52
C ALA A 71 9.89 -2.33 23.34
N LEU A 72 9.48 -3.61 23.27
CA LEU A 72 9.78 -4.48 22.13
C LEU A 72 9.12 -3.98 20.84
N PHE A 73 7.83 -3.61 20.90
CA PHE A 73 7.13 -3.03 19.75
C PHE A 73 7.79 -1.74 19.26
N GLN A 74 8.24 -0.87 20.17
CA GLN A 74 8.97 0.33 19.79
C GLN A 74 10.30 -0.01 19.11
N ARG A 75 11.07 -0.99 19.60
CA ARG A 75 12.30 -1.43 18.92
C ARG A 75 12.02 -1.97 17.52
N LEU A 76 11.04 -2.86 17.37
CA LEU A 76 10.65 -3.40 16.07
C LEU A 76 10.23 -2.28 15.11
N LYS A 77 9.48 -1.28 15.59
CA LYS A 77 9.11 -0.11 14.80
C LYS A 77 10.34 0.65 14.30
N HIS A 78 11.33 0.91 15.15
CA HIS A 78 12.57 1.60 14.75
C HIS A 78 13.39 0.78 13.74
N GLU A 79 13.46 -0.54 13.93
CA GLU A 79 14.14 -1.44 12.98
C GLU A 79 13.43 -1.44 11.61
N MET A 80 12.11 -1.49 11.58
CA MET A 80 11.33 -1.38 10.34
C MET A 80 11.61 -0.06 9.62
N ILE A 81 11.59 1.07 10.32
CA ILE A 81 11.93 2.39 9.74
C ILE A 81 13.35 2.37 9.16
N GLY A 82 14.31 1.79 9.88
CA GLY A 82 15.69 1.65 9.40
C GLY A 82 15.82 0.79 8.15
N LEU A 83 15.06 -0.31 8.06
CA LEU A 83 15.00 -1.16 6.87
C LEU A 83 14.38 -0.42 5.68
N TYR A 84 13.30 0.33 5.89
CA TYR A 84 12.70 1.17 4.85
C TYR A 84 13.67 2.21 4.31
N ALA A 85 14.41 2.90 5.19
CA ALA A 85 15.43 3.86 4.76
C ALA A 85 16.54 3.20 3.91
N LYS A 86 16.95 1.98 4.25
CA LYS A 86 17.93 1.21 3.47
C LYS A 86 17.38 0.79 2.11
N ILE A 87 16.13 0.33 2.04
CA ILE A 87 15.45 -0.02 0.79
C ILE A 87 15.38 1.20 -0.12
N ASN A 88 14.95 2.35 0.40
CA ASN A 88 14.90 3.60 -0.38
C ASN A 88 16.28 4.02 -0.92
N ALA A 89 17.34 3.89 -0.11
CA ALA A 89 18.70 4.17 -0.56
C ALA A 89 19.17 3.18 -1.66
N GLN A 90 18.79 1.91 -1.55
CA GLN A 90 19.05 0.90 -2.58
C GLN A 90 18.31 1.23 -3.87
N ASP A 91 17.03 1.62 -3.79
CA ASP A 91 16.23 2.01 -4.95
C ASP A 91 16.82 3.22 -5.68
N GLN A 92 17.26 4.25 -4.94
CA GLN A 92 17.97 5.40 -5.52
C GLN A 92 19.26 4.98 -6.22
N THR A 93 20.00 4.04 -5.64
CA THR A 93 21.23 3.50 -6.24
C THR A 93 20.92 2.75 -7.53
N ILE A 94 19.86 1.93 -7.55
CA ILE A 94 19.40 1.21 -8.73
C ILE A 94 19.01 2.19 -9.85
N VAL A 95 18.28 3.25 -9.52
CA VAL A 95 17.92 4.31 -10.48
C VAL A 95 19.17 4.97 -11.06
N SER A 96 20.15 5.30 -10.22
CA SER A 96 21.42 5.89 -10.66
C SER A 96 22.20 4.96 -11.60
N LEU A 97 22.33 3.69 -11.24
CA LEU A 97 23.02 2.68 -12.05
C LEU A 97 22.31 2.44 -13.38
N ASN A 98 20.97 2.42 -13.40
CA ASN A 98 20.20 2.29 -14.63
C ASN A 98 20.39 3.51 -15.55
N ARG A 99 20.47 4.72 -14.98
CA ARG A 99 20.78 5.95 -15.74
C ARG A 99 22.19 5.90 -16.34
N GLU A 100 23.18 5.46 -15.57
CA GLU A 100 24.55 5.31 -16.06
C GLU A 100 24.63 4.25 -17.16
N ARG A 101 23.97 3.10 -16.97
CA ARG A 101 23.84 2.05 -18.00
C ARG A 101 23.20 2.58 -19.28
N PHE A 102 22.20 3.44 -19.17
CA PHE A 102 21.58 4.10 -20.33
C PHE A 102 22.56 5.02 -21.07
N LEU A 103 23.32 5.84 -20.35
CA LEU A 103 24.32 6.72 -20.95
C LEU A 103 25.43 5.92 -21.66
N LEU A 104 25.91 4.85 -21.03
CA LEU A 104 26.91 3.94 -21.62
C LEU A 104 26.36 3.22 -22.85
N ALA A 105 25.11 2.76 -22.83
CA ALA A 105 24.47 2.13 -23.99
C ALA A 105 24.36 3.12 -25.16
N LYS A 106 23.99 4.38 -24.88
CA LYS A 106 23.93 5.44 -25.88
C LYS A 106 25.30 5.77 -26.47
N GLU A 107 26.33 5.86 -25.63
CA GLU A 107 27.71 6.10 -26.06
C GLU A 107 28.22 4.94 -26.92
N ASN A 108 28.00 3.70 -26.50
CA ASN A 108 28.35 2.51 -27.29
C ASN A 108 27.64 2.47 -28.64
N ALA A 109 26.34 2.83 -28.70
CA ALA A 109 25.63 2.92 -29.97
C ALA A 109 26.23 3.99 -30.89
N ALA A 110 26.57 5.17 -30.35
CA ALA A 110 27.20 6.24 -31.11
C ALA A 110 28.60 5.85 -31.62
N LEU A 111 29.40 5.15 -30.80
CA LEU A 111 30.70 4.61 -31.21
C LEU A 111 30.53 3.53 -32.29
N LYS A 112 29.55 2.64 -32.17
CA LYS A 112 29.26 1.61 -33.16
C LYS A 112 28.92 2.24 -34.52
N VAL A 113 28.05 3.24 -34.55
CA VAL A 113 27.71 3.99 -35.78
C VAL A 113 28.95 4.65 -36.40
N LYS A 114 29.81 5.28 -35.59
CA LYS A 114 31.08 5.85 -36.08
C LYS A 114 31.99 4.77 -36.67
N LEU A 115 32.06 3.60 -36.04
CA LEU A 115 32.81 2.45 -36.53
C LEU A 115 32.27 1.96 -37.89
N SER A 116 30.94 1.79 -37.99
CA SER A 116 30.26 1.35 -39.22
C SER A 116 30.44 2.34 -40.38
N GLN A 117 30.45 3.64 -40.09
CA GLN A 117 30.76 4.68 -41.07
C GLN A 117 32.22 4.64 -41.53
N SER A 118 33.11 4.16 -40.67
CA SER A 118 34.54 3.97 -40.98
C SER A 118 34.77 2.69 -41.82
N THR A 119 33.90 1.69 -41.73
CA THR A 119 33.99 0.39 -42.44
C THR A 119 33.12 0.30 -43.69
N SER A 120 32.74 1.45 -44.27
CA SER A 120 31.99 1.56 -45.53
C SER A 120 32.71 0.89 -46.70
N TYR A 121 32.51 -0.42 -46.87
CA TYR A 121 32.37 -1.18 -48.12
C TYR A 121 32.08 -2.65 -47.74
N GLN A 122 30.85 -2.98 -47.32
CA GLN A 122 30.14 -4.26 -47.54
C GLN A 122 28.95 -4.42 -46.57
N ASP A 123 27.87 -4.99 -47.11
CA ASP A 123 26.73 -5.65 -46.45
C ASP A 123 25.59 -4.82 -45.85
N ASP A 124 24.58 -4.56 -46.70
CA ASP A 124 23.27 -4.02 -46.34
C ASP A 124 22.40 -4.98 -45.49
N GLU A 125 22.70 -6.29 -45.47
CA GLU A 125 21.94 -7.29 -44.70
C GLU A 125 22.20 -7.23 -43.17
N ILE A 126 23.39 -6.79 -42.74
CA ILE A 126 23.73 -6.63 -41.32
C ILE A 126 22.95 -5.45 -40.71
N ARG A 127 22.59 -4.47 -41.54
CA ARG A 127 22.00 -3.19 -41.13
C ARG A 127 20.53 -3.28 -40.72
N GLU A 128 19.77 -4.21 -41.30
CA GLU A 128 18.38 -4.49 -40.87
C GLU A 128 18.32 -5.24 -39.54
N ASN A 129 19.26 -6.16 -39.29
CA ASN A 129 19.28 -6.96 -38.07
C ASN A 129 19.61 -6.10 -36.83
N GLU A 130 20.51 -5.12 -36.96
CA GLU A 130 20.84 -4.17 -35.89
C GLU A 130 19.69 -3.21 -35.55
N GLN A 131 18.88 -2.81 -36.54
CA GLN A 131 17.69 -1.99 -36.30
C GLN A 131 16.61 -2.77 -35.54
N LEU A 132 16.47 -4.07 -35.83
CA LEU A 132 15.52 -4.94 -35.14
C LEU A 132 15.88 -5.15 -33.66
N GLU A 133 17.17 -5.35 -33.35
CA GLU A 133 17.68 -5.43 -31.97
C GLU A 133 17.45 -4.13 -31.18
N THR A 134 17.66 -2.98 -31.82
CA THR A 134 17.46 -1.67 -31.18
C THR A 134 15.99 -1.45 -30.82
N LEU A 135 15.07 -1.84 -31.71
CA LEU A 135 13.63 -1.76 -31.46
C LEU A 135 13.16 -2.75 -30.37
N GLN A 136 13.75 -3.95 -30.30
CA GLN A 136 13.49 -4.87 -29.20
C GLN A 136 13.96 -4.31 -27.86
N MET A 137 15.13 -3.67 -27.81
CA MET A 137 15.65 -3.08 -26.59
C MET A 137 14.77 -1.92 -26.10
N ILE A 138 14.25 -1.09 -27.00
CA ILE A 138 13.28 -0.03 -26.67
C ILE A 138 12.00 -0.63 -26.05
N ARG A 139 11.46 -1.69 -26.66
CA ARG A 139 10.26 -2.38 -26.13
C ARG A 139 10.48 -3.00 -24.76
N GLU A 140 11.65 -3.59 -24.51
CA GLU A 140 11.99 -4.13 -23.18
C GLU A 140 12.19 -3.02 -22.14
N MET A 141 12.72 -1.86 -22.54
CA MET A 141 12.82 -0.69 -21.66
C MET A 141 11.45 -0.11 -21.26
N ASP A 142 10.49 -0.04 -22.19
CA ASP A 142 9.13 0.41 -21.89
C ASP A 142 8.44 -0.51 -20.88
N LYS A 143 8.66 -1.83 -20.97
CA LYS A 143 8.16 -2.81 -19.99
C LYS A 143 8.72 -2.56 -18.59
N ILE A 144 10.00 -2.23 -18.47
CA ILE A 144 10.64 -1.93 -17.17
C ILE A 144 10.08 -0.63 -16.58
N SER A 145 9.84 0.40 -17.40
CA SER A 145 9.21 1.65 -16.96
C SER A 145 7.82 1.40 -16.39
N ILE A 146 7.01 0.59 -17.08
CA ILE A 146 5.67 0.20 -16.62
C ILE A 146 5.72 -0.59 -15.30
N LEU A 147 6.73 -1.47 -15.14
CA LEU A 147 6.90 -2.24 -13.90
C LEU A 147 7.30 -1.36 -12.71
N ASN A 148 8.19 -0.38 -12.92
CA ASN A 148 8.57 0.58 -11.88
C ASN A 148 7.38 1.46 -11.46
N GLU A 149 6.55 1.89 -12.41
CA GLU A 149 5.34 2.65 -12.09
C GLU A 149 4.34 1.80 -11.27
N LYS A 150 4.16 0.53 -11.64
CA LYS A 150 3.33 -0.41 -10.87
C LYS A 150 3.88 -0.67 -9.46
N LEU A 151 5.20 -0.75 -9.31
CA LEU A 151 5.86 -0.94 -8.02
C LEU A 151 5.68 0.31 -7.14
N LEU A 152 5.84 1.52 -7.69
CA LEU A 152 5.61 2.77 -6.98
C LEU A 152 4.14 2.87 -6.52
N VAL A 153 3.19 2.53 -7.39
CA VAL A 153 1.75 2.49 -7.05
C VAL A 153 1.48 1.48 -5.93
N ALA A 154 2.11 0.29 -5.98
CA ALA A 154 1.96 -0.72 -4.94
C ALA A 154 2.60 -0.29 -3.60
N GLN A 155 3.79 0.31 -3.63
CA GLN A 155 4.47 0.86 -2.45
C GLN A 155 3.66 2.00 -1.83
N MET A 156 3.09 2.89 -2.66
CA MET A 156 2.23 3.96 -2.18
C MET A 156 0.91 3.44 -1.62
N SER A 157 0.31 2.41 -2.21
CA SER A 157 -0.89 1.78 -1.64
C SER A 157 -0.61 1.12 -0.28
N LEU A 158 0.60 0.56 -0.09
CA LEU A 158 1.07 -0.03 1.18
C LEU A 158 1.46 1.01 2.26
N LEU A 159 1.91 2.20 1.86
CA LEU A 159 2.37 3.27 2.77
C LEU A 159 1.28 4.29 3.16
N MET A 160 0.10 4.20 2.56
CA MET A 160 -1.02 5.14 2.76
C MET A 160 -1.94 4.75 3.93
N ASP A 161 -1.36 4.23 5.01
CA ASP A 161 -2.00 4.16 6.32
C ASP A 161 -1.44 5.30 7.18
N ASP A 162 -2.12 6.45 7.11
CA ASP A 162 -1.90 7.71 7.87
C ASP A 162 -0.53 8.42 7.79
N ASP A 163 0.55 7.77 7.37
CA ASP A 163 1.92 8.34 7.38
C ASP A 163 2.38 8.90 6.01
N CYS A 164 1.52 8.91 4.99
CA CYS A 164 1.88 9.51 3.71
C CYS A 164 2.16 11.02 3.85
N THR A 165 3.31 11.44 3.34
CA THR A 165 3.74 12.84 3.32
C THR A 165 3.19 13.54 2.08
N THR A 166 2.97 14.85 2.20
CA THR A 166 2.56 15.72 1.08
C THR A 166 3.52 15.60 -0.11
N GLN A 167 4.82 15.42 0.13
CA GLN A 167 5.83 15.20 -0.91
C GLN A 167 5.59 13.93 -1.73
N MET A 168 5.21 12.82 -1.09
CA MET A 168 4.88 11.58 -1.81
C MET A 168 3.63 11.76 -2.67
N ALA A 169 2.61 12.47 -2.17
CA ALA A 169 1.40 12.77 -2.93
C ALA A 169 1.71 13.63 -4.16
N VAL A 170 2.56 14.66 -4.02
CA VAL A 170 3.02 15.49 -5.14
C VAL A 170 3.76 14.64 -6.19
N GLU A 171 4.69 13.78 -5.76
CA GLU A 171 5.46 12.95 -6.68
C GLU A 171 4.57 11.92 -7.43
N TYR A 172 3.58 11.37 -6.74
CA TYR A 172 2.55 10.53 -7.36
C TYR A 172 1.79 11.28 -8.46
N CYS A 173 1.38 12.52 -8.18
CA CYS A 173 0.71 13.36 -9.15
C CYS A 173 1.62 13.69 -10.35
N ARG A 174 2.89 13.99 -10.11
CA ARG A 174 3.87 14.24 -11.19
C ARG A 174 4.02 13.05 -12.13
N ASN A 175 4.07 11.84 -11.60
CA ASN A 175 4.19 10.63 -12.42
C ASN A 175 2.94 10.33 -13.24
N ARG A 176 1.78 10.86 -12.82
CA ARG A 176 0.47 10.64 -13.45
C ARG A 176 -0.02 11.82 -14.31
N LEU A 177 0.73 12.92 -14.35
CA LEU A 177 0.59 13.99 -15.33
C LEU A 177 1.58 13.77 -16.48
N ARG A 178 1.09 13.70 -17.73
CA ARG A 178 1.99 13.67 -18.90
C ARG A 178 2.84 14.93 -19.03
N ASP A 179 2.30 16.09 -18.64
CA ASP A 179 2.94 17.40 -18.76
C ASP A 179 3.31 18.03 -17.41
N ALA A 180 3.63 17.20 -16.40
CA ALA A 180 3.88 17.64 -15.02
C ALA A 180 4.94 18.74 -14.87
N LYS A 181 5.85 18.88 -15.84
CA LYS A 181 6.95 19.86 -15.80
C LYS A 181 6.50 21.31 -15.93
N ASN A 182 5.27 21.54 -16.40
CA ASN A 182 4.77 22.88 -16.69
C ASN A 182 3.89 23.45 -15.58
N TYR A 183 3.68 22.72 -14.49
CA TYR A 183 2.76 23.10 -13.43
C TYR A 183 3.44 23.02 -12.06
N GLU A 184 3.12 23.98 -11.19
CA GLU A 184 3.41 23.87 -9.78
C GLU A 184 2.31 23.02 -9.13
N ILE A 185 2.70 21.87 -8.58
CA ILE A 185 1.77 20.92 -7.96
C ILE A 185 1.92 21.05 -6.45
N THR A 186 0.82 21.38 -5.78
CA THR A 186 0.76 21.32 -4.30
C THR A 186 -0.24 20.25 -3.85
N ALA A 187 0.03 19.65 -2.69
CA ALA A 187 -0.80 18.61 -2.10
C ALA A 187 -1.02 18.91 -0.63
N ASP A 188 -2.26 19.23 -0.27
CA ASP A 188 -2.67 19.50 1.10
C ASP A 188 -3.31 18.25 1.71
N LYS A 189 -2.73 17.79 2.81
CA LYS A 189 -3.24 16.61 3.52
C LYS A 189 -4.56 16.94 4.19
N ILE A 190 -5.57 16.11 3.93
CA ILE A 190 -6.90 16.27 4.51
C ILE A 190 -6.92 15.70 5.92
N THR A 191 -7.33 16.53 6.88
CA THR A 191 -7.60 16.09 8.25
C THR A 191 -9.01 15.51 8.30
N ARG A 192 -9.10 14.19 8.36
CA ARG A 192 -10.37 13.45 8.35
C ARG A 192 -10.92 13.33 9.76
N ASP A 193 -12.22 13.42 9.92
CA ASP A 193 -12.86 13.05 11.17
C ASP A 193 -12.79 11.53 11.40
N GLY A 194 -12.82 11.12 12.66
CA GLY A 194 -12.78 9.70 13.00
C GLY A 194 -13.98 8.92 12.46
N ALA A 195 -15.11 9.60 12.23
CA ALA A 195 -16.33 8.99 11.70
C ALA A 195 -16.18 8.57 10.23
N THR A 196 -15.61 9.42 9.36
CA THR A 196 -15.36 9.07 7.95
C THR A 196 -14.41 7.89 7.84
N ILE A 197 -13.34 7.86 8.65
CA ILE A 197 -12.39 6.74 8.68
C ILE A 197 -13.09 5.46 9.15
N ALA A 198 -13.89 5.54 10.22
CA ALA A 198 -14.62 4.39 10.75
C ALA A 198 -15.62 3.83 9.73
N LEU A 199 -16.36 4.70 9.03
CA LEU A 199 -17.29 4.29 7.97
C LEU A 199 -16.53 3.56 6.86
N TYR A 200 -15.43 4.13 6.36
CA TYR A 200 -14.59 3.47 5.35
C TYR A 200 -14.11 2.09 5.80
N GLN A 201 -13.53 2.01 7.00
CA GLN A 201 -13.03 0.75 7.57
C GLN A 201 -14.15 -0.28 7.79
N SER A 202 -15.36 0.16 8.15
CA SER A 202 -16.51 -0.71 8.34
C SER A 202 -17.11 -1.23 7.03
N SER A 203 -16.91 -0.52 5.92
CA SER A 203 -17.33 -0.95 4.59
C SER A 203 -16.39 -1.96 3.94
N LEU A 204 -15.09 -1.97 4.30
CA LEU A 204 -14.12 -2.91 3.70
C LEU A 204 -14.50 -4.40 3.85
N PRO A 205 -14.95 -4.90 5.01
CA PRO A 205 -15.34 -6.31 5.17
C PRO A 205 -16.61 -6.68 4.38
N LEU A 206 -17.38 -5.70 3.92
CA LEU A 206 -18.62 -5.92 3.16
C LEU A 206 -18.35 -6.19 1.67
N LEU A 207 -17.12 -5.96 1.20
CA LEU A 207 -16.71 -6.24 -0.18
C LEU A 207 -16.74 -7.74 -0.46
N HIS A 208 -17.08 -8.10 -1.71
CA HIS A 208 -17.26 -9.50 -2.13
C HIS A 208 -16.04 -10.41 -1.90
N ASN A 209 -14.86 -9.82 -1.76
CA ASN A 209 -13.61 -10.52 -1.45
C ASN A 209 -12.99 -10.01 -0.14
N GLY A 210 -13.72 -10.06 0.99
CA GLY A 210 -13.31 -9.47 2.30
C GLY A 210 -11.87 -9.69 2.81
N ASN A 211 -11.06 -10.55 2.18
CA ASN A 211 -9.62 -10.72 2.46
C ASN A 211 -8.67 -10.07 1.43
N GLN A 212 -9.10 -9.76 0.20
CA GLN A 212 -8.33 -9.04 -0.81
C GLN A 212 -8.85 -7.60 -0.91
N LYS A 213 -8.27 -6.74 -0.09
CA LYS A 213 -8.43 -5.30 -0.17
C LYS A 213 -7.75 -4.80 -1.44
N ASN A 214 -8.46 -4.84 -2.58
CA ASN A 214 -8.04 -4.16 -3.80
C ASN A 214 -8.20 -2.65 -3.61
N GLU A 215 -7.38 -2.08 -2.74
CA GLU A 215 -7.31 -0.64 -2.49
C GLU A 215 -6.30 -0.02 -3.45
N THR A 216 -6.66 1.13 -4.01
CA THR A 216 -5.77 1.90 -4.88
C THR A 216 -6.02 3.39 -4.72
N LEU A 217 -5.09 4.19 -5.25
CA LEU A 217 -5.19 5.64 -5.25
C LEU A 217 -5.77 6.10 -6.59
N LEU A 218 -6.80 6.92 -6.53
CA LEU A 218 -7.44 7.47 -7.72
C LEU A 218 -7.75 8.96 -7.56
N PHE A 219 -7.85 9.64 -8.69
CA PHE A 219 -8.20 11.05 -8.74
C PHE A 219 -9.71 11.24 -8.90
N TYR A 220 -10.31 12.01 -8.02
CA TYR A 220 -11.68 12.50 -8.17
C TYR A 220 -11.66 13.96 -8.61
N SER A 221 -12.55 14.29 -9.57
CA SER A 221 -12.66 15.65 -10.10
C SER A 221 -14.11 16.13 -9.99
N GLY A 222 -14.40 16.92 -8.96
CA GLY A 222 -15.71 17.53 -8.73
C GLY A 222 -15.77 18.99 -9.20
N HIS A 223 -16.86 19.68 -8.84
CA HIS A 223 -16.87 21.15 -8.81
C HIS A 223 -16.02 21.63 -7.61
N SER A 224 -15.31 22.75 -7.76
CA SER A 224 -14.40 23.30 -6.73
C SER A 224 -15.06 23.39 -5.36
N ASP A 225 -16.28 23.91 -5.31
CA ASP A 225 -17.00 24.17 -4.06
C ASP A 225 -17.43 22.86 -3.36
N HIS A 226 -17.67 21.82 -4.15
CA HIS A 226 -17.99 20.49 -3.63
C HIS A 226 -16.74 19.73 -3.15
N ILE A 227 -15.57 19.98 -3.73
CA ILE A 227 -14.33 19.33 -3.33
C ILE A 227 -13.99 19.65 -1.88
N ASP A 228 -14.12 20.91 -1.48
CA ASP A 228 -13.81 21.34 -0.11
C ASP A 228 -14.83 20.74 0.90
N ILE A 229 -16.09 20.53 0.50
CA ILE A 229 -17.10 19.85 1.32
C ILE A 229 -16.73 18.37 1.49
N ILE A 230 -16.45 17.66 0.38
CA ILE A 230 -16.08 16.25 0.39
C ILE A 230 -14.79 16.02 1.19
N ALA A 231 -13.82 16.94 1.08
CA ALA A 231 -12.59 16.85 1.86
C ALA A 231 -12.86 16.85 3.36
N ASN A 232 -13.81 17.66 3.83
CA ASN A 232 -14.11 17.78 5.25
C ASN A 232 -15.07 16.69 5.77
N ALA A 233 -16.08 16.32 4.98
CA ALA A 233 -17.17 15.44 5.42
C ALA A 233 -17.09 14.00 4.86
N GLY A 234 -16.14 13.73 3.97
CA GLY A 234 -16.09 12.50 3.20
C GLY A 234 -17.11 12.49 2.06
N PHE A 235 -17.14 11.38 1.32
CA PHE A 235 -18.12 11.18 0.24
C PHE A 235 -19.46 10.73 0.81
N THR A 236 -20.54 11.19 0.16
CA THR A 236 -21.93 10.79 0.42
C THR A 236 -22.61 10.32 -0.87
N ASN A 237 -23.81 9.75 -0.74
CA ASN A 237 -24.62 9.36 -1.90
C ASN A 237 -25.12 10.56 -2.72
N GLU A 238 -25.05 11.79 -2.17
CA GLU A 238 -25.37 13.03 -2.89
C GLU A 238 -24.29 13.39 -3.90
N ASP A 239 -23.05 12.97 -3.66
CA ASP A 239 -21.90 13.19 -4.54
C ASP A 239 -21.88 12.26 -5.76
N PHE A 240 -22.86 11.35 -5.86
CA PHE A 240 -22.99 10.43 -6.99
C PHE A 240 -23.44 11.17 -8.25
N LEU A 241 -22.64 11.03 -9.30
CA LEU A 241 -22.90 11.61 -10.61
C LEU A 241 -23.53 10.58 -11.55
N TYR A 242 -24.30 11.03 -12.53
CA TYR A 242 -24.76 10.20 -13.64
C TYR A 242 -23.72 10.23 -14.77
N GLY A 243 -23.16 9.07 -15.10
CA GLY A 243 -22.21 8.91 -16.19
C GLY A 243 -22.57 7.73 -17.10
N SER A 244 -21.56 7.20 -17.79
CA SER A 244 -21.69 6.18 -18.84
C SER A 244 -22.24 4.83 -18.35
N VAL A 245 -22.06 4.51 -17.07
CA VAL A 245 -22.42 3.22 -16.44
C VAL A 245 -23.42 3.39 -15.29
N GLY A 246 -24.06 4.56 -15.19
CA GLY A 246 -25.12 4.84 -14.22
C GLY A 246 -24.73 5.86 -13.16
N LYS A 247 -25.39 5.81 -12.00
CA LYS A 247 -25.19 6.74 -10.89
C LYS A 247 -24.15 6.18 -9.90
N GLY A 248 -23.05 6.90 -9.69
CA GLY A 248 -21.97 6.49 -8.78
C GLY A 248 -20.87 7.55 -8.64
N LEU A 249 -19.79 7.20 -7.94
CA LEU A 249 -18.59 8.03 -7.86
C LEU A 249 -17.63 7.67 -8.99
N TYR A 250 -17.25 8.66 -9.80
CA TYR A 250 -16.39 8.49 -10.96
C TYR A 250 -14.98 8.99 -10.64
N PHE A 251 -14.03 8.08 -10.74
CA PHE A 251 -12.62 8.29 -10.47
C PHE A 251 -11.77 8.05 -11.72
N HIS A 252 -10.60 8.66 -11.74
CA HIS A 252 -9.65 8.55 -12.84
C HIS A 252 -8.30 8.03 -12.34
N THR A 253 -7.66 7.21 -13.17
CA THR A 253 -6.29 6.75 -12.91
C THR A 253 -5.24 7.84 -13.19
N ASN A 254 -5.55 8.76 -14.10
CA ASN A 254 -4.70 9.89 -14.51
C ASN A 254 -5.49 11.20 -14.47
N ILE A 255 -4.78 12.33 -14.44
CA ILE A 255 -5.38 13.67 -14.40
C ILE A 255 -5.65 14.14 -15.84
N LYS A 256 -6.93 14.25 -16.21
CA LYS A 256 -7.38 14.50 -17.59
C LYS A 256 -7.49 15.98 -17.97
N ASN A 257 -7.89 16.84 -17.04
CA ASN A 257 -8.28 18.20 -17.36
C ASN A 257 -7.70 19.21 -16.37
N LEU A 258 -6.51 19.73 -16.69
CA LEU A 258 -5.85 20.74 -15.88
C LEU A 258 -6.58 22.09 -15.86
N GLN A 259 -7.66 22.26 -16.62
CA GLN A 259 -8.57 23.42 -16.44
C GLN A 259 -9.32 23.38 -15.09
N LYS A 260 -9.31 22.24 -14.39
CA LYS A 260 -9.80 22.16 -13.02
C LYS A 260 -8.67 22.49 -12.06
N GLU A 261 -8.85 23.55 -11.27
CA GLU A 261 -7.87 24.06 -10.31
C GLU A 261 -7.63 23.09 -9.13
N LYS A 262 -8.60 22.21 -8.82
CA LYS A 262 -8.57 21.31 -7.66
C LYS A 262 -8.98 19.87 -8.01
N TYR A 263 -8.26 18.93 -7.41
CA TYR A 263 -8.52 17.49 -7.46
C TYR A 263 -8.47 16.89 -6.07
N LEU A 264 -9.18 15.77 -5.86
CA LEU A 264 -9.00 14.94 -4.68
C LEU A 264 -8.20 13.70 -5.05
N LEU A 265 -7.14 13.42 -4.29
CA LEU A 265 -6.48 12.12 -4.31
C LEU A 265 -7.13 11.24 -3.24
N CYS A 266 -7.78 10.16 -3.67
CA CYS A 266 -8.59 9.31 -2.81
C CYS A 266 -8.01 7.90 -2.72
N LYS A 267 -8.05 7.30 -1.52
CA LYS A 267 -7.91 5.84 -1.35
C LYS A 267 -9.26 5.22 -1.64
N VAL A 268 -9.31 4.31 -2.60
CA VAL A 268 -10.56 3.72 -3.08
C VAL A 268 -10.47 2.20 -3.01
N ALA A 269 -11.42 1.59 -2.32
CA ALA A 269 -11.55 0.16 -2.21
C ALA A 269 -12.42 -0.38 -3.35
N LEU A 270 -11.80 -1.11 -4.28
CA LEU A 270 -12.43 -1.54 -5.53
C LEU A 270 -13.12 -2.90 -5.45
N GLY A 271 -12.75 -3.72 -4.46
CA GLY A 271 -13.28 -5.07 -4.29
C GLY A 271 -13.18 -5.91 -5.58
N ARG A 272 -14.29 -6.53 -5.98
CA ARG A 272 -14.40 -7.23 -7.27
C ARG A 272 -14.77 -6.24 -8.38
N ILE A 273 -13.91 -6.16 -9.39
CA ILE A 273 -13.99 -5.17 -10.47
C ILE A 273 -14.61 -5.82 -11.71
N GLU A 274 -15.65 -5.20 -12.27
CA GLU A 274 -16.16 -5.53 -13.61
C GLU A 274 -15.41 -4.72 -14.66
N LEU A 275 -14.94 -5.37 -15.73
CA LEU A 275 -14.27 -4.69 -16.84
C LEU A 275 -15.27 -4.46 -17.98
N ILE A 276 -15.51 -3.20 -18.33
CA ILE A 276 -16.46 -2.83 -19.38
C ILE A 276 -15.74 -2.02 -20.43
N SER A 277 -15.96 -2.35 -21.71
CA SER A 277 -15.47 -1.55 -22.82
C SER A 277 -16.39 -0.36 -23.03
N LYS A 278 -15.82 0.84 -23.14
CA LYS A 278 -16.58 2.08 -23.38
C LYS A 278 -17.32 1.98 -24.72
N PRO A 279 -18.64 2.20 -24.77
CA PRO A 279 -19.37 2.15 -26.03
C PRO A 279 -18.93 3.30 -26.93
N LYS A 280 -18.74 3.03 -28.23
CA LYS A 280 -18.35 4.04 -29.24
C LYS A 280 -19.41 5.13 -29.45
N THR A 281 -20.61 4.96 -28.90
CA THR A 281 -21.73 5.91 -28.98
C THR A 281 -22.15 6.32 -27.57
N LYS A 282 -22.69 7.54 -27.40
CA LYS A 282 -23.14 8.10 -26.11
C LYS A 282 -24.34 7.37 -25.48
N SER A 283 -24.57 6.10 -25.79
CA SER A 283 -25.59 5.30 -25.11
C SER A 283 -25.12 4.98 -23.70
N THR A 284 -25.92 5.38 -22.71
CA THR A 284 -25.72 5.01 -21.32
C THR A 284 -25.90 3.50 -21.19
N ILE A 285 -24.85 2.79 -20.74
CA ILE A 285 -25.00 1.39 -20.36
C ILE A 285 -25.73 1.42 -19.03
N THR A 286 -27.00 1.03 -19.04
CA THR A 286 -27.75 0.86 -17.79
C THR A 286 -27.33 -0.47 -17.19
N LEU A 287 -26.24 -0.49 -16.43
CA LEU A 287 -25.94 -1.63 -15.58
C LEU A 287 -27.07 -1.71 -14.55
N LYS A 288 -27.89 -2.75 -14.64
CA LYS A 288 -28.62 -3.21 -13.46
C LYS A 288 -27.54 -3.59 -12.47
N ARG A 289 -27.46 -2.88 -11.35
CA ARG A 289 -26.48 -3.08 -10.26
C ARG A 289 -26.28 -4.58 -10.08
N ASN A 290 -25.22 -5.10 -10.68
CA ASN A 290 -25.02 -6.54 -10.71
C ASN A 290 -24.42 -6.84 -9.36
N THR A 291 -25.14 -7.59 -8.53
CA THR A 291 -24.80 -7.77 -7.11
C THR A 291 -23.47 -8.46 -6.89
N GLU A 292 -22.79 -8.91 -7.96
CA GLU A 292 -21.54 -9.65 -7.89
C GLU A 292 -20.27 -8.79 -7.94
N TYR A 293 -20.39 -7.49 -8.24
CA TYR A 293 -19.25 -6.58 -8.42
C TYR A 293 -19.38 -5.35 -7.53
N ASP A 294 -18.26 -4.93 -6.94
CA ASP A 294 -18.20 -3.78 -6.03
C ASP A 294 -17.87 -2.48 -6.80
N SER A 295 -17.16 -2.59 -7.92
CA SER A 295 -16.78 -1.47 -8.78
C SER A 295 -16.73 -1.87 -10.26
N VAL A 296 -16.75 -0.86 -11.13
CA VAL A 296 -16.66 -1.01 -12.59
C VAL A 296 -15.47 -0.23 -13.09
N LYS A 297 -14.61 -0.86 -13.89
CA LYS A 297 -13.52 -0.21 -14.60
C LYS A 297 -13.86 -0.16 -16.09
N ILE A 298 -13.93 1.05 -16.61
CA ILE A 298 -14.26 1.35 -17.99
C ILE A 298 -12.95 1.42 -18.78
N LEU A 299 -12.76 0.45 -19.67
CA LEU A 299 -11.64 0.39 -20.59
C LEU A 299 -11.99 1.16 -21.85
N ASP A 300 -11.20 2.18 -22.16
CA ASP A 300 -11.24 2.82 -23.46
C ASP A 300 -10.30 2.05 -24.40
N MET A 301 -10.81 1.63 -25.56
CA MET A 301 -10.05 0.77 -26.50
C MET A 301 -9.01 1.56 -27.28
N ASP A 302 -9.08 2.88 -27.24
CA ASP A 302 -8.02 3.74 -27.75
C ASP A 302 -6.85 3.72 -26.76
N ILE A 303 -5.70 3.20 -27.23
CA ILE A 303 -4.47 2.81 -26.48
C ILE A 303 -3.88 3.94 -25.59
N ASN A 304 -4.46 5.13 -25.61
CA ASN A 304 -3.99 6.32 -24.93
C ASN A 304 -5.00 6.99 -23.99
N VAL A 305 -6.20 6.41 -23.78
CA VAL A 305 -7.27 7.09 -23.04
C VAL A 305 -7.47 6.47 -21.67
N ASP A 306 -7.42 7.31 -20.64
CA ASP A 306 -7.28 6.88 -19.25
C ASP A 306 -8.49 6.13 -18.73
N ASP A 307 -8.20 5.08 -17.96
CA ASP A 307 -9.19 4.25 -17.29
C ASP A 307 -10.01 5.08 -16.31
N GLU A 308 -11.33 5.01 -16.48
CA GLU A 308 -12.33 5.55 -15.56
C GLU A 308 -12.85 4.41 -14.68
N ILE A 309 -12.95 4.66 -13.38
CA ILE A 309 -13.37 3.68 -12.39
C ILE A 309 -14.57 4.22 -11.64
N VAL A 310 -15.59 3.40 -11.48
CA VAL A 310 -16.87 3.77 -10.87
C VAL A 310 -17.13 2.91 -9.65
N VAL A 311 -17.46 3.57 -8.55
CA VAL A 311 -17.79 2.94 -7.27
C VAL A 311 -19.23 3.31 -6.91
N PHE A 312 -19.99 2.33 -6.41
CA PHE A 312 -21.43 2.49 -6.14
C PHE A 312 -21.79 2.62 -4.67
N ASP A 313 -20.78 2.73 -3.79
CA ASP A 313 -20.90 3.01 -2.37
C ASP A 313 -19.95 4.18 -2.03
N SER A 314 -20.51 5.23 -1.45
CA SER A 314 -19.75 6.43 -1.09
C SER A 314 -18.68 6.15 -0.03
N HIS A 315 -18.90 5.17 0.83
CA HIS A 315 -18.00 4.85 1.93
C HIS A 315 -16.80 4.00 1.50
N LEU A 316 -16.75 3.54 0.24
CA LEU A 316 -15.59 2.83 -0.31
C LEU A 316 -14.52 3.77 -0.87
N ALA A 317 -14.70 5.09 -0.71
CA ALA A 317 -13.72 6.09 -1.11
C ALA A 317 -13.39 7.00 0.08
N LEU A 318 -12.10 7.24 0.28
CA LEU A 318 -11.58 8.06 1.36
C LEU A 318 -10.69 9.16 0.79
N PRO A 319 -11.09 10.45 0.87
CA PRO A 319 -10.25 11.55 0.39
C PRO A 319 -9.02 11.70 1.29
N LEU A 320 -7.83 11.76 0.69
CA LEU A 320 -6.57 11.85 1.43
C LEU A 320 -5.89 13.21 1.27
N PHE A 321 -5.85 13.72 0.04
CA PHE A 321 -5.21 15.00 -0.27
C PHE A 321 -6.08 15.83 -1.21
N ILE A 322 -6.03 17.15 -1.04
CA ILE A 322 -6.43 18.11 -2.06
C ILE A 322 -5.19 18.43 -2.89
N ILE A 323 -5.29 18.25 -4.19
CA ILE A 323 -4.23 18.55 -5.15
C ILE A 323 -4.62 19.79 -5.92
N THR A 324 -3.74 20.78 -5.98
CA THR A 324 -3.89 21.98 -6.81
C THR A 324 -2.78 22.07 -7.84
N PHE A 325 -3.12 22.69 -8.97
CA PHE A 325 -2.21 22.92 -10.10
C PHE A 325 -2.20 24.42 -10.38
N GLU A 326 -1.03 25.05 -10.30
CA GLU A 326 -0.80 26.45 -10.65
C GLU A 326 0.11 26.59 -11.89
#